data_AF-A0A1I0XYG8-F1
#
_entry.id   AF-A0A1I0XYG8-F1
#
_cell.length_a   1.000
_cell.length_b   1.000
_cell.length_c   1.000
_cell.angle_alpha   90.00
_cell.angle_beta   90.00
_cell.angle_gamma   90.00
#
_symmetry.space_group_name_H-M   'P 1'
#
loop_
_entity.id
_entity.type
_entity.pdbx_description
1 polymer ?
#
loop_
_entity_poly.entity_id
_entity_poly.type
_entity_poly.pdbx_seq_one_letter_code
_entity_poly.pdbx_strand_id
1 'polypeptide(L)'
;MIFLKRIGIAMLFLIAIQTLTFYTIGERSLIKEIGNNYESYVLQYNENEFKDIGVISELNPTREQVIEYFSEFRTYNLKICTSTSDCSDLQENNYFYFYFFDFETKNPFTVNLINEGEWAKEFGASWDSKYIWIVYKWILIEKTNTGIS
;
A
#
# COMPACT_ATOMS: atom_id res chain seq x y z
N MET A 1 -44.16 1.21 13.33
CA MET A 1 -43.62 2.34 12.54
C MET A 1 -42.42 3.04 13.20
N ILE A 2 -42.45 3.39 14.49
CA ILE A 2 -41.33 4.06 15.18
C ILE A 2 -40.05 3.19 15.21
N PHE A 3 -40.19 1.87 15.41
CA PHE A 3 -39.06 0.94 15.45
C PHE A 3 -38.30 0.86 14.11
N LEU A 4 -39.01 0.71 12.99
CA LEU A 4 -38.42 0.74 11.64
C LEU A 4 -37.67 2.05 11.36
N LYS A 5 -38.23 3.19 11.78
CA LYS A 5 -37.56 4.50 11.65
C LYS A 5 -36.24 4.54 12.43
N ARG A 6 -36.20 3.99 13.65
CA ARG A 6 -34.98 3.93 14.47
C ARG A 6 -33.90 3.07 13.83
N ILE A 7 -34.26 1.90 13.29
CA ILE A 7 -33.31 1.03 12.58
C ILE A 7 -32.76 1.75 11.35
N GLY A 8 -33.62 2.41 10.56
CA GLY A 8 -33.18 3.19 9.40
C GLY A 8 -32.16 4.28 9.76
N ILE A 9 -32.43 5.05 10.82
CA ILE A 9 -31.50 6.09 11.30
C ILE A 9 -30.17 5.48 11.75
N ALA A 10 -30.20 4.37 12.49
CA ALA A 10 -28.98 3.68 12.92
C ALA A 10 -28.15 3.17 11.74
N MET A 11 -28.78 2.58 10.72
CA MET A 11 -28.09 2.14 9.51
C MET A 11 -27.45 3.30 8.75
N LEU A 12 -28.17 4.42 8.57
CA LEU A 12 -27.63 5.61 7.94
C LEU A 12 -26.42 6.18 8.70
N PHE A 13 -26.50 6.19 10.03
CA PHE A 13 -25.40 6.64 10.87
C PHE A 13 -24.16 5.74 10.73
N LEU A 14 -24.34 4.42 10.71
CA LEU A 14 -23.24 3.47 10.50
C LEU A 14 -22.60 3.61 9.12
N ILE A 15 -23.40 3.78 8.07
CA ILE A 15 -22.91 4.05 6.70
C ILE A 15 -22.11 5.34 6.65
N ALA A 16 -22.59 6.40 7.31
CA ALA A 16 -21.90 7.68 7.37
C ALA A 16 -20.54 7.55 8.09
N ILE A 17 -20.48 6.86 9.23
CA ILE A 17 -19.22 6.67 9.95
C ILE A 17 -18.25 5.77 9.16
N GLN A 18 -18.72 4.68 8.57
CA GLN A 18 -17.91 3.80 7.71
C GLN A 18 -17.26 4.60 6.57
N THR A 19 -18.05 5.44 5.89
CA THR A 19 -17.56 6.31 4.80
C THR A 19 -16.55 7.33 5.33
N LEU A 20 -16.89 8.03 6.41
CA LEU A 20 -16.06 9.08 6.97
C LEU A 20 -14.69 8.54 7.39
N THR A 21 -14.67 7.42 8.11
CA THR A 21 -13.44 6.80 8.59
C THR A 21 -12.58 6.26 7.46
N PHE A 22 -13.18 5.67 6.43
CA PHE A 22 -12.47 5.23 5.24
C PHE A 22 -11.68 6.37 4.57
N TYR A 23 -12.32 7.52 4.36
CA TYR A 23 -11.68 8.66 3.68
C TYR A 23 -10.81 9.54 4.58
N THR A 24 -10.86 9.37 5.91
CA THR A 24 -10.05 10.18 6.84
C THR A 24 -8.86 9.42 7.42
N ILE A 25 -9.03 8.14 7.74
CA ILE A 25 -7.99 7.31 8.36
C ILE A 25 -7.64 6.06 7.56
N GLY A 26 -8.49 5.67 6.60
CA GLY A 26 -8.33 4.45 5.81
C GLY A 26 -6.96 4.36 5.14
N GLU A 27 -6.58 5.36 4.34
CA GLU A 27 -5.30 5.34 3.61
C GLU A 27 -4.08 5.18 4.53
N ARG A 28 -4.03 5.96 5.62
CA ARG A 28 -2.93 5.88 6.59
C ARG A 28 -2.83 4.51 7.24
N SER A 29 -3.98 3.92 7.59
CA SER A 29 -4.02 2.57 8.16
C SER A 29 -3.74 1.48 7.11
N LEU A 30 -4.00 1.74 5.83
CA LEU A 30 -3.71 0.81 4.74
C LEU A 30 -2.20 0.63 4.57
N ILE A 31 -1.42 1.72 4.60
CA ILE A 31 0.05 1.67 4.49
C ILE A 31 0.64 0.68 5.51
N LYS A 32 0.11 0.68 6.75
CA LYS A 32 0.49 -0.27 7.78
C LYS A 32 0.21 -1.71 7.38
N GLU A 33 -0.99 -1.98 6.88
CA GLU A 33 -1.36 -3.34 6.47
C GLU A 33 -0.64 -3.79 5.20
N ILE A 34 -0.29 -2.89 4.28
CA ILE A 34 0.59 -3.20 3.14
C ILE A 34 1.97 -3.58 3.65
N GLY A 35 2.58 -2.76 4.52
CA GLY A 35 3.91 -3.04 5.09
C GLY A 35 3.97 -4.35 5.89
N ASN A 36 2.96 -4.62 6.71
CA ASN A 36 2.89 -5.88 7.48
C ASN A 36 2.73 -7.14 6.60
N ASN A 37 2.21 -6.99 5.37
CA ASN A 37 2.03 -8.07 4.40
C ASN A 37 2.94 -7.86 3.17
N TYR A 38 4.03 -7.13 3.36
CA TYR A 38 5.02 -6.91 2.32
C TYR A 38 5.71 -8.24 1.99
N GLU A 39 5.87 -8.49 0.70
CA GLU A 39 6.58 -9.65 0.17
C GLU A 39 7.54 -9.15 -0.89
N SER A 40 8.72 -9.75 -0.96
CA SER A 40 9.74 -9.38 -1.94
C SER A 40 10.25 -10.60 -2.68
N TYR A 41 10.32 -10.51 -4.00
CA TYR A 41 11.06 -11.45 -4.84
C TYR A 41 12.41 -10.88 -5.28
N VAL A 42 12.57 -9.55 -5.25
CA VAL A 42 13.74 -8.86 -5.79
C VAL A 42 14.79 -8.58 -4.70
N LEU A 43 14.40 -8.05 -3.54
CA LEU A 43 15.37 -7.75 -2.47
C LEU A 43 16.06 -9.00 -1.96
N GLN A 44 15.32 -10.10 -1.79
CA GLN A 44 15.87 -11.38 -1.32
C GLN A 44 16.94 -11.93 -2.26
N TYR A 45 16.91 -11.56 -3.54
CA TYR A 45 17.89 -12.01 -4.52
C TYR A 45 19.21 -11.24 -4.44
N ASN A 46 19.20 -9.98 -3.98
CA ASN A 46 20.38 -9.11 -4.08
C ASN A 46 20.48 -8.01 -3.00
N GLU A 47 20.29 -8.35 -1.73
CA GLU A 47 20.26 -7.42 -0.59
C GLU A 47 21.48 -6.49 -0.48
N ASN A 48 22.66 -6.91 -0.96
CA ASN A 48 23.91 -6.14 -0.84
C ASN A 48 24.16 -5.13 -1.97
N GLU A 49 23.34 -5.14 -3.03
CA GLU A 49 23.55 -4.28 -4.19
C GLU A 49 22.84 -2.92 -4.08
N PHE A 50 21.84 -2.80 -3.22
CA PHE A 50 21.01 -1.60 -3.09
C PHE A 50 21.34 -0.86 -1.79
N LYS A 51 21.70 0.43 -1.88
CA LYS A 51 21.85 1.30 -0.70
C LYS A 51 20.65 2.21 -0.48
N ASP A 52 20.03 2.62 -1.59
CA ASP A 52 18.91 3.53 -1.62
C ASP A 52 17.70 2.81 -2.23
N ILE A 53 16.52 2.98 -1.62
CA ILE A 53 15.25 2.40 -2.06
C ILE A 53 14.28 3.55 -2.34
N GLY A 54 13.68 3.54 -3.53
CA GLY A 54 12.57 4.42 -3.86
C GLY A 54 11.24 3.75 -3.51
N VAL A 55 10.42 4.41 -2.70
CA VAL A 55 9.04 3.98 -2.45
C VAL A 55 8.11 4.95 -3.15
N ILE A 56 7.33 4.43 -4.10
CA ILE A 56 6.50 5.20 -5.01
C ILE A 56 5.03 4.90 -4.73
N SER A 57 4.28 5.90 -4.30
CA SER A 57 2.84 5.76 -4.01
C SER A 57 2.12 7.11 -3.99
N GLU A 58 0.93 7.17 -4.60
CA GLU A 58 -0.02 8.28 -4.47
C GLU A 58 -0.64 8.37 -3.07
N LEU A 59 -0.55 7.31 -2.26
CA LEU A 59 -0.93 7.33 -0.84
C LEU A 59 0.00 8.22 0.01
N ASN A 60 1.11 8.69 -0.57
CA ASN A 60 2.06 9.63 0.01
C ASN A 60 2.50 9.24 1.44
N PRO A 61 3.05 8.02 1.63
CA PRO A 61 3.50 7.55 2.94
C PRO A 61 4.68 8.40 3.43
N THR A 62 4.74 8.75 4.71
CA THR A 62 5.97 9.38 5.23
C THR A 62 7.08 8.34 5.37
N ARG A 63 8.34 8.80 5.36
CA ARG A 63 9.51 7.95 5.58
C ARG A 63 9.39 7.16 6.89
N GLU A 64 8.88 7.79 7.94
CA GLU A 64 8.67 7.17 9.25
C GLU A 64 7.67 6.02 9.18
N GLN A 65 6.55 6.20 8.46
CA GLN A 65 5.56 5.14 8.28
C GLN A 65 6.15 3.94 7.54
N VAL A 66 6.94 4.20 6.49
CA VAL A 66 7.58 3.14 5.73
C VAL A 66 8.57 2.36 6.61
N ILE A 67 9.46 3.04 7.34
CA ILE A 67 10.44 2.38 8.23
C ILE A 67 9.75 1.60 9.36
N GLU A 68 8.64 2.13 9.88
CA GLU A 68 7.88 1.48 10.95
C GLU A 68 7.28 0.15 10.48
N TYR A 69 6.62 0.16 9.31
CA TYR A 69 5.78 -0.94 8.84
C TYR A 69 6.46 -1.90 7.85
N PHE A 70 7.47 -1.46 7.11
CA PHE A 70 8.24 -2.29 6.19
C PHE A 70 9.58 -2.64 6.86
N SER A 71 9.62 -3.76 7.58
CA SER A 71 10.78 -4.13 8.39
C SER A 71 12.08 -4.26 7.60
N GLU A 72 11.95 -4.72 6.36
CA GLU A 72 13.00 -4.95 5.38
C GLU A 72 13.66 -3.64 4.97
N PHE A 73 12.94 -2.52 5.01
CA PHE A 73 13.42 -1.24 4.50
C PHE A 73 14.23 -0.43 5.53
N ARG A 74 14.29 -0.89 6.80
CA ARG A 74 14.86 -0.14 7.94
C ARG A 74 16.33 0.23 7.80
N THR A 75 17.11 -0.58 7.09
CA THR A 75 18.56 -0.40 6.93
C THR A 75 18.94 0.41 5.70
N TYR A 76 17.97 0.76 4.84
CA TYR A 76 18.21 1.43 3.57
C TYR A 76 17.93 2.92 3.67
N ASN A 77 18.53 3.71 2.78
CA ASN A 77 18.14 5.10 2.61
C ASN A 77 16.86 5.16 1.76
N LEU A 78 15.78 5.60 2.37
CA LEU A 78 14.49 5.69 1.68
C LEU A 78 14.29 7.04 1.03
N LYS A 79 13.88 7.01 -0.23
CA LYS A 79 13.31 8.14 -0.93
C LYS A 79 11.83 7.87 -1.20
N ILE A 80 10.97 8.74 -0.68
CA ILE A 80 9.52 8.66 -0.92
C ILE A 80 9.18 9.54 -2.11
N CYS A 81 8.43 8.98 -3.05
CA CYS A 81 8.06 9.60 -4.31
C CYS A 81 6.59 9.35 -4.62
N THR A 82 5.97 10.26 -5.39
CA THR A 82 4.61 10.04 -5.91
C THR A 82 4.63 9.42 -7.31
N SER A 83 5.77 9.50 -7.99
CA SER A 83 5.97 8.95 -9.33
C SER A 83 7.42 8.50 -9.52
N THR A 84 7.67 7.72 -10.57
CA THR A 84 9.05 7.33 -10.96
C THR A 84 9.91 8.54 -11.30
N SER A 85 9.34 9.61 -11.87
CA SER A 85 10.07 10.84 -12.19
C SER A 85 10.61 11.56 -10.96
N ASP A 86 9.91 11.49 -9.81
CA ASP A 86 10.37 12.13 -8.57
C ASP A 86 11.60 11.42 -7.98
N CYS A 87 11.81 10.17 -8.39
CA CYS A 87 12.88 9.27 -7.97
C CYS A 87 13.91 9.00 -9.09
N SER A 88 13.97 9.85 -10.13
CA SER A 88 14.81 9.61 -11.31
C SER A 88 16.32 9.53 -11.01
N ASP A 89 16.77 10.27 -9.99
CA ASP A 89 18.15 10.26 -9.48
C ASP A 89 18.61 8.86 -9.02
N LEU A 90 17.69 8.04 -8.50
CA LEU A 90 18.02 6.68 -8.10
C LEU A 90 18.38 5.79 -9.29
N GLN A 91 17.81 6.04 -10.47
CA GLN A 91 18.11 5.26 -11.69
C GLN A 91 19.49 5.57 -12.28
N GLU A 92 20.08 6.74 -11.99
CA GLU A 92 21.35 7.17 -12.59
C GLU A 92 22.53 6.25 -12.25
N ASN A 93 22.43 5.49 -11.16
CA ASN A 93 23.52 4.64 -10.65
C ASN A 93 23.52 3.21 -11.20
N ASN A 94 22.63 2.82 -12.12
CA ASN A 94 22.44 1.43 -12.62
C ASN A 94 22.13 0.36 -11.54
N TYR A 95 22.11 0.72 -10.26
CA TYR A 95 21.75 -0.13 -9.12
C TYR A 95 20.66 0.59 -8.35
N PHE A 96 19.41 0.39 -8.75
CA PHE A 96 18.24 0.98 -8.13
C PHE A 96 17.24 -0.09 -7.74
N TYR A 97 16.44 0.23 -6.75
CA TYR A 97 15.30 -0.58 -6.33
C TYR A 97 14.11 0.34 -6.07
N PHE A 98 12.99 0.03 -6.71
CA PHE A 98 11.72 0.71 -6.52
C PHE A 98 10.67 -0.25 -6.01
N TYR A 99 9.91 0.20 -5.01
CA TYR A 99 8.71 -0.45 -4.54
C TYR A 99 7.50 0.45 -4.79
N PHE A 100 6.45 -0.12 -5.37
CA PHE A 100 5.23 0.56 -5.79
C PHE A 100 4.05 0.01 -5.02
N PHE A 101 3.12 0.86 -4.60
CA PHE A 101 1.81 0.41 -4.16
C PHE A 101 0.76 1.52 -4.27
N ASP A 102 -0.38 1.23 -4.89
CA ASP A 102 -1.50 2.19 -5.00
C ASP A 102 -2.86 1.51 -5.16
N PHE A 103 -3.93 2.25 -4.89
CA PHE A 103 -5.28 1.79 -5.19
C PHE A 103 -5.49 1.67 -6.70
N GLU A 104 -5.91 0.50 -7.16
CA GLU A 104 -6.62 0.40 -8.44
C GLU A 104 -8.10 0.78 -8.26
N THR A 105 -8.71 0.34 -7.15
CA THR A 105 -10.10 0.63 -6.83
C THR A 105 -10.24 1.09 -5.38
N LYS A 106 -10.93 2.22 -5.16
CA LYS A 106 -11.09 2.85 -3.84
C LYS A 106 -12.57 3.05 -3.46
N ASN A 107 -13.11 2.20 -2.59
CA ASN A 107 -14.49 2.21 -2.14
C ASN A 107 -14.68 1.64 -0.70
N PRO A 108 -15.39 2.35 0.20
CA PRO A 108 -15.59 1.95 1.60
C PRO A 108 -16.48 0.72 1.84
N PHE A 109 -17.20 0.24 0.83
CA PHE A 109 -18.22 -0.80 0.95
C PHE A 109 -17.94 -2.03 0.08
N THR A 110 -16.79 -2.08 -0.59
CA THR A 110 -16.40 -3.21 -1.43
C THR A 110 -15.00 -3.68 -1.11
N VAL A 111 -14.60 -4.78 -1.73
CA VAL A 111 -13.19 -5.14 -1.84
C VAL A 111 -12.49 -4.07 -2.67
N ASN A 112 -11.31 -3.67 -2.22
CA ASN A 112 -10.41 -2.73 -2.84
C ASN A 112 -9.19 -3.49 -3.34
N LEU A 113 -8.86 -3.32 -4.61
CA LEU A 113 -7.64 -3.82 -5.19
C LEU A 113 -6.51 -2.78 -5.03
N ILE A 114 -5.38 -3.25 -4.51
CA ILE A 114 -4.12 -2.54 -4.42
C ILE A 114 -3.14 -3.22 -5.36
N ASN A 115 -2.56 -2.45 -6.26
CA ASN A 115 -1.50 -2.94 -7.13
C ASN A 115 -0.17 -2.65 -6.44
N GLU A 116 0.60 -3.69 -6.20
CA GLU A 116 1.92 -3.61 -5.59
C GLU A 116 2.96 -4.11 -6.60
N GLY A 117 4.19 -3.60 -6.51
CA GLY A 117 5.24 -4.03 -7.41
C GLY A 117 6.65 -3.67 -6.95
N GLU A 118 7.60 -4.40 -7.48
CA GLU A 118 9.02 -4.19 -7.30
C GLU A 118 9.68 -4.05 -8.66
N TRP A 119 10.64 -3.13 -8.77
CA TRP A 119 11.47 -3.00 -9.95
C TRP A 119 12.90 -2.70 -9.56
N ALA A 120 13.82 -3.57 -9.95
CA ALA A 120 15.26 -3.33 -9.81
C ALA A 120 16.00 -3.78 -11.07
N LYS A 121 16.68 -2.85 -11.74
CA LYS A 121 17.39 -3.10 -12.99
C LYS A 121 16.49 -3.77 -14.05
N GLU A 122 16.76 -5.03 -14.35
CA GLU A 122 16.10 -5.88 -15.33
C GLU A 122 15.05 -6.82 -14.72
N PHE A 123 14.94 -6.84 -13.38
CA PHE A 123 13.97 -7.67 -12.66
C PHE A 123 12.76 -6.85 -12.22
N GLY A 124 11.58 -7.39 -12.47
CA GLY A 124 10.31 -6.86 -12.00
C GLY A 124 9.47 -7.94 -11.35
N ALA A 125 8.75 -7.59 -10.29
CA ALA A 125 7.72 -8.43 -9.69
C ALA A 125 6.47 -7.59 -9.40
N SER A 126 5.29 -8.21 -9.47
CA SER A 126 4.02 -7.50 -9.25
C SER A 126 3.03 -8.37 -8.50
N TRP A 127 2.15 -7.72 -7.73
CA TRP A 127 1.09 -8.36 -6.96
C TRP A 127 -0.20 -7.55 -7.03
N ASP A 128 -1.29 -8.30 -7.00
CA ASP A 128 -2.64 -7.79 -6.80
C ASP A 128 -3.09 -8.17 -5.39
N SER A 129 -3.29 -7.18 -4.53
CA SER A 129 -3.72 -7.38 -3.15
C SER A 129 -5.13 -6.87 -2.92
N LYS A 130 -6.01 -7.78 -2.51
CA LYS A 130 -7.42 -7.50 -2.23
C LYS A 130 -7.62 -7.22 -0.74
N TYR A 131 -8.01 -6.00 -0.43
CA TYR A 131 -8.31 -5.56 0.93
C TYR A 131 -9.78 -5.18 1.10
N ILE A 132 -10.32 -5.36 2.30
CA ILE A 132 -11.64 -4.84 2.66
C ILE A 132 -11.57 -3.99 3.93
N TRP A 133 -12.32 -2.89 3.94
CA TRP A 133 -12.44 -2.00 5.10
C TRP A 133 -13.65 -2.40 5.94
N ILE A 134 -13.41 -2.91 7.14
CA ILE A 134 -14.48 -3.36 8.06
C ILE A 134 -14.16 -2.86 9.47
N VAL A 135 -15.11 -2.19 10.11
CA VAL A 135 -14.99 -1.71 11.51
C VAL A 135 -13.66 -0.98 11.73
N TYR A 136 -13.38 -0.03 10.84
CA TYR A 136 -12.20 0.85 10.93
C TYR A 136 -10.85 0.16 10.79
N LYS A 137 -10.81 -1.02 10.17
CA LYS A 137 -9.59 -1.77 9.92
C LYS A 137 -9.59 -2.34 8.50
N TRP A 138 -8.40 -2.36 7.89
CA TRP A 138 -8.15 -3.09 6.66
C TRP A 138 -7.89 -4.57 6.94
N ILE A 139 -8.50 -5.43 6.14
CA ILE A 139 -8.31 -6.87 6.21
C ILE A 139 -7.84 -7.32 4.83
N LEU A 140 -6.64 -7.90 4.76
CA LEU A 140 -6.17 -8.59 3.56
C LEU A 140 -7.02 -9.85 3.36
N ILE A 141 -7.66 -9.96 2.19
CA ILE A 141 -8.44 -11.12 1.79
C ILE A 141 -7.55 -12.09 1.01
N GLU A 142 -6.79 -11.56 0.05
CA GLU A 142 -6.01 -12.34 -0.90
C GLU A 142 -4.88 -11.46 -1.46
N LYS A 143 -3.71 -12.05 -1.64
CA LYS A 143 -2.56 -11.45 -2.34
C LYS A 143 -2.09 -12.42 -3.40
N THR A 144 -2.03 -11.97 -4.65
CA THR A 144 -1.70 -12.81 -5.80
C THR A 144 -0.53 -12.21 -6.55
N ASN A 145 0.56 -12.97 -6.73
CA ASN A 145 1.63 -12.56 -7.64
C ASN A 145 1.09 -12.59 -9.09
N THR A 146 1.19 -11.46 -9.79
CA THR A 146 0.68 -11.29 -11.15
C THR A 146 1.76 -11.40 -12.23
N GLY A 147 3.03 -11.45 -11.83
CA GLY A 147 4.14 -11.68 -12.73
C GLY A 147 5.50 -11.46 -12.08
N ILE A 148 6.49 -12.17 -12.61
CA ILE A 148 7.92 -11.96 -12.39
C ILE A 148 8.57 -11.97 -13.78
N SER A 149 9.39 -10.97 -14.08
CA SER A 149 10.10 -10.83 -15.37
C SER A 149 11.54 -10.41 -15.17
#